data_AF-A0A239CMX7-F1
#
_entry.id   AF-A0A239CMX7-F1
#
_cell.length_a   1.000
_cell.length_b   1.000
_cell.length_c   1.000
_cell.angle_alpha   90.00
_cell.angle_beta   90.00
_cell.angle_gamma   90.00
#
_symmetry.space_group_name_H-M   'P 1'
#
loop_
_entity.id
_entity.type
_entity.pdbx_description
1 polymer ?
#
loop_
_entity_poly.entity_id
_entity_poly.type
_entity_poly.pdbx_seq_one_letter_code
_entity_poly.pdbx_strand_id
1 'polypeptide(L)' 'FELAETRVALGPALATLNEREQRILTLRFYGNLTQSQIADQIGISQMHVSRLLTKALAKLRDQLASASL' A
#
# COMPACT_ATOMS: atom_id res chain seq x y z
N PHE A 1 14.60 15.10 10.45
CA PHE A 1 13.39 15.92 10.13
C PHE A 1 12.55 15.23 9.06
N GLU A 2 13.11 14.93 7.89
CA GLU A 2 12.41 14.31 6.74
C GLU A 2 11.63 13.00 7.03
N LEU A 3 12.19 12.07 7.82
CA LEU A 3 11.51 10.83 8.21
C LEU A 3 10.26 11.06 9.09
N ALA A 4 10.29 12.08 9.95
CA ALA A 4 9.16 12.43 10.81
C ALA A 4 8.03 13.06 9.99
N GLU A 5 8.36 13.94 9.04
CA GLU A 5 7.41 14.55 8.11
C GLU A 5 6.76 13.51 7.20
N THR A 6 7.56 12.60 6.64
CA THR A 6 7.06 11.47 5.83
C THR A 6 6.07 10.60 6.63
N ARG A 7 6.36 10.36 7.91
CA ARG A 7 5.47 9.57 8.78
C ARG A 7 4.13 10.28 9.05
N VAL A 8 4.12 11.60 9.16
CA VAL A 8 2.90 12.40 9.32
C VAL A 8 2.08 12.39 8.03
N ALA A 9 2.74 12.54 6.87
CA ALA A 9 2.10 12.52 5.56
C ALA A 9 1.53 11.14 5.15
N LEU A 10 2.03 10.05 5.76
CA LEU A 10 1.61 8.69 5.44
C LEU A 10 0.13 8.42 5.76
N GLY A 11 -0.42 9.01 6.82
CA GLY A 11 -1.82 8.83 7.21
C GLY A 11 -2.80 9.29 6.12
N PRO A 12 -2.73 10.57 5.70
CA PRO A 12 -3.51 11.09 4.58
C PRO A 12 -3.30 10.32 3.28
N ALA A 13 -2.06 9.93 2.96
CA ALA A 13 -1.76 9.14 1.76
C ALA A 13 -2.46 7.76 1.80
N LEU A 14 -2.42 7.05 2.93
CA LEU A 14 -3.11 5.78 3.13
C LEU A 14 -4.64 5.92 3.01
N ALA A 15 -5.21 7.05 3.42
CA ALA A 15 -6.65 7.31 3.30
C ALA A 15 -7.14 7.41 1.84
N THR A 16 -6.25 7.61 0.86
CA THR A 16 -6.59 7.58 -0.58
C THR A 16 -6.75 6.17 -1.15
N LEU A 17 -6.32 5.16 -0.40
CA LEU A 17 -6.44 3.76 -0.79
C LEU A 17 -7.79 3.22 -0.36
N ASN A 18 -8.40 2.38 -1.21
CA ASN A 18 -9.60 1.65 -0.79
C ASN A 18 -9.25 0.55 0.23
N GLU A 19 -10.27 0.02 0.91
CA GLU A 19 -10.09 -1.01 1.95
C GLU A 19 -9.30 -2.22 1.47
N ARG A 20 -9.49 -2.64 0.21
CA ARG A 20 -8.79 -3.79 -0.37
C ARG A 20 -7.31 -3.51 -0.56
N GLU A 21 -6.96 -2.34 -1.08
CA GLU A 21 -5.58 -1.88 -1.24
C GLU A 21 -4.90 -1.77 0.13
N GLN A 22 -5.56 -1.18 1.14
CA GLN A 22 -5.04 -1.08 2.51
C GLN A 22 -4.84 -2.47 3.14
N ARG A 23 -5.78 -3.40 2.93
CA ARG A 23 -5.68 -4.78 3.44
C ARG A 23 -4.49 -5.52 2.82
N ILE A 24 -4.30 -5.40 1.50
CA ILE A 24 -3.16 -6.01 0.80
C ILE A 24 -1.82 -5.46 1.30
N LEU A 25 -1.71 -4.14 1.49
CA LEU A 25 -0.51 -3.52 2.04
C LEU A 25 -0.23 -3.99 3.48
N THR A 26 -1.28 -4.09 4.31
CA THR A 26 -1.16 -4.58 5.68
C THR A 26 -0.61 -5.99 5.71
N LEU A 27 -1.21 -6.91 4.93
CA LEU A 27 -0.75 -8.29 4.84
C LEU A 27 0.68 -8.38 4.30
N ARG A 28 1.05 -7.51 3.35
CA ARG A 28 2.38 -7.52 2.75
C ARG A 28 3.47 -6.99 3.70
N PHE A 29 3.26 -5.82 4.30
CA PHE A 29 4.32 -5.09 5.00
C PHE A 29 4.29 -5.28 6.52
N TYR A 30 3.12 -5.48 7.11
CA TYR A 30 3.00 -5.83 8.52
C TYR A 30 2.90 -7.33 8.74
N GLY A 31 2.18 -8.04 7.86
CA GLY A 31 2.02 -9.50 7.93
C GLY A 31 3.17 -10.29 7.32
N ASN A 32 4.13 -9.65 6.64
CA ASN A 32 5.24 -10.28 5.92
C ASN A 32 4.82 -11.39 4.94
N LEU A 33 3.59 -11.32 4.40
CA LEU A 33 3.09 -12.33 3.49
C LEU A 33 3.64 -12.14 2.07
N THR A 34 3.92 -13.26 1.41
CA THR A 34 4.18 -13.29 -0.03
C THR A 34 2.91 -12.94 -0.82
N GLN A 35 3.07 -12.48 -2.07
CA GLN A 35 1.91 -12.16 -2.91
C GLN A 35 1.02 -13.38 -3.17
N SER A 36 1.61 -14.59 -3.22
CA SER A 36 0.86 -15.85 -3.34
C SER A 36 0.04 -16.13 -2.08
N GLN A 37 0.63 -16.01 -0.89
CA GLN A 37 -0.13 -16.17 0.37
C GLN A 37 -1.26 -15.14 0.52
N ILE A 38 -1.04 -13.90 0.07
CA ILE A 38 -2.08 -12.87 0.03
C ILE A 38 -3.18 -13.24 -0.96
N ALA A 39 -2.81 -13.76 -2.13
CA ALA A 39 -3.75 -14.23 -3.14
C ALA A 39 -4.66 -15.34 -2.61
N ASP A 40 -4.07 -16.33 -1.93
CA ASP A 40 -4.80 -17.43 -1.30
C ASP A 40 -5.76 -16.91 -0.22
N GLN A 41 -5.32 -15.97 0.62
CA GLN A 41 -6.15 -15.41 1.69
C GLN A 41 -7.31 -14.53 1.19
N ILE A 42 -7.14 -13.84 0.05
CA ILE A 42 -8.14 -12.90 -0.50
C ILE A 42 -9.02 -13.57 -1.58
N GLY A 43 -8.62 -14.73 -2.10
CA GLY A 43 -9.35 -15.44 -3.15
C GLY A 43 -9.20 -14.79 -4.53
N ILE A 44 -8.00 -14.32 -4.89
CA ILE A 44 -7.66 -13.80 -6.22
C ILE A 44 -6.31 -14.34 -6.69
N SER A 45 -5.99 -14.18 -7.98
CA SER A 45 -4.68 -14.58 -8.48
C SER A 45 -3.54 -13.72 -7.93
N GLN A 46 -2.36 -14.31 -7.78
CA GLN A 46 -1.14 -13.58 -7.39
C GLN A 46 -0.84 -12.43 -8.35
N MET A 47 -1.11 -12.59 -9.65
CA MET A 47 -0.99 -11.50 -10.64
C MET A 47 -1.93 -10.33 -10.33
N HIS A 48 -3.15 -10.59 -9.87
CA HIS A 48 -4.08 -9.55 -9.45
C HIS A 48 -3.58 -8.84 -8.18
N VAL A 49 -3.06 -9.58 -7.20
CA VAL A 49 -2.40 -8.98 -6.02
C VAL A 49 -1.23 -8.09 -6.42
N SER A 50 -0.37 -8.54 -7.35
CA SER A 50 0.75 -7.75 -7.88
C SER A 50 0.28 -6.42 -8.46
N ARG A 51 -0.74 -6.45 -9.33
CA ARG A 51 -1.31 -5.23 -9.93
C ARG A 51 -1.87 -4.26 -8.89
N LEU A 52 -2.57 -4.78 -7.87
CA LEU A 52 -3.11 -3.96 -6.78
C LEU A 52 -2.00 -3.34 -5.93
N LEU A 53 -0.94 -4.09 -5.60
CA LEU A 53 0.23 -3.56 -4.90
C LEU A 53 0.90 -2.44 -5.69
N THR A 54 1.18 -2.65 -6.97
CA THR A 54 1.81 -1.65 -7.83
C THR A 54 0.97 -0.37 -7.90
N LYS A 55 -0.35 -0.52 -8.07
CA LYS A 55 -1.28 0.64 -8.11
C LYS A 55 -1.32 1.38 -6.77
N ALA A 56 -1.42 0.66 -5.66
CA ALA A 56 -1.46 1.26 -4.33
C ALA A 56 -0.15 2.00 -4.00
N LEU A 57 1.00 1.40 -4.30
CA LEU A 57 2.30 2.03 -4.09
C LEU A 57 2.52 3.26 -4.98
N ALA A 58 2.04 3.23 -6.23
CA ALA A 58 2.08 4.40 -7.10
C ALA A 58 1.25 5.57 -6.51
N LYS A 59 0.02 5.31 -6.05
CA LYS A 59 -0.81 6.32 -5.38
C LYS A 59 -0.12 6.92 -4.15
N LEU A 60 0.45 6.06 -3.30
CA LEU A 60 1.17 6.52 -2.10
C LEU A 60 2.37 7.40 -2.47
N ARG A 61 3.14 7.00 -3.48
CA ARG A 61 4.29 7.79 -3.96
C ARG A 61 3.84 9.15 -4.47
N ASP A 62 2.78 9.20 -5.27
CA ASP A 62 2.29 10.46 -5.85
C ASP A 62 1.78 11.40 -4.73
N GLN A 63 1.05 10.88 -3.74
CA GLN A 63 0.58 11.65 -2.60
C GLN A 63 1.72 12.18 -1.72
N LEU A 64 2.71 11.34 -1.41
CA LEU A 64 3.86 11.75 -0.61
C LEU A 64 4.75 12.75 -1.37
N ALA A 65 4.89 12.61 -2.69
CA ALA A 65 5.61 13.59 -3.50
C ALA A 65 4.90 14.95 -3.52
N SER A 66 3.57 14.98 -3.54
CA SER A 66 2.80 16.23 -3.44
C SER A 66 2.78 16.86 -2.05
N ALA A 67 3.01 16.08 -0.99
CA ALA A 67 3.03 16.57 0.39
C ALA A 67 4.37 17.21 0.81
N SER A 68 5.43 16.99 0.02
CA SER A 68 6.76 17.55 0.24
C SER A 68 7.03 18.86 -0.53
N LEU A 69 5.99 19.46 -1.13
CA LEU A 69 5.98 20.78 -1.77
C LEU A 69 5.23 21.79 -0.88
#